data_AF-A0A2D9PG60-F1
#
_entry.id   AF-A0A2D9PG60-F1
#
_cell.length_a   1.000
_cell.length_b   1.000
_cell.length_c   1.000
_cell.angle_alpha   90.00
_cell.angle_beta   90.00
_cell.angle_gamma   90.00
#
_symmetry.space_group_name_H-M   'P 1'
#
loop_
_entity.id
_entity.type
_entity.pdbx_description
1 polymer ?
#
loop_
_entity_poly.entity_id
_entity_poly.type
_entity_poly.pdbx_seq_one_letter_code
_entity_poly.pdbx_strand_id
1 'polypeptide(L)' 'MKFDRTIILSWVILIFTVPWVFFENETRIMGLPGWALYAIITAAVYSIILFIVIEKTWQEEEGDE' A
#
# COMPACT_ATOMS: atom_id res chain seq x y z
N MET A 1 -11.35 -10.29 19.21
CA MET A 1 -10.44 -9.94 18.10
C MET A 1 -9.29 -9.14 18.67
N LYS A 2 -8.12 -9.76 18.87
CA LYS A 2 -6.87 -9.01 19.09
C LYS A 2 -6.54 -8.38 17.74
N PHE A 3 -6.59 -7.06 17.64
CA PHE A 3 -6.10 -6.39 16.44
C PHE A 3 -4.58 -6.55 16.44
N ASP A 4 -4.08 -7.50 15.66
CA ASP A 4 -2.65 -7.68 15.51
C ASP A 4 -2.03 -6.42 14.91
N ARG A 5 -0.93 -6.01 15.53
CA ARG A 5 -0.20 -4.79 15.16
C ARG A 5 0.18 -4.77 13.68
N THR A 6 0.33 -5.94 13.08
CA THR A 6 0.56 -6.15 11.64
C THR A 6 -0.63 -5.72 10.77
N ILE A 7 -1.86 -5.99 11.22
CA ILE A 7 -3.09 -5.57 10.52
C ILE A 7 -3.23 -4.05 10.58
N ILE A 8 -2.99 -3.47 11.76
CA ILE A 8 -3.01 -2.00 11.94
C ILE A 8 -1.95 -1.34 11.05
N LEU A 9 -0.75 -1.93 10.96
CA LEU A 9 0.33 -1.42 10.10
C LEU A 9 -0.05 -1.48 8.62
N SER A 10 -0.67 -2.57 8.17
CA SER A 10 -1.19 -2.72 6.81
C SER A 10 -2.22 -1.64 6.47
N TRP A 11 -3.17 -1.38 7.38
CA TRP A 11 -4.16 -0.32 7.22
C TRP A 11 -3.56 1.09 7.20
N VAL A 12 -2.56 1.37 8.04
CA VAL A 12 -1.85 2.65 8.04
C VAL A 12 -1.09 2.87 6.73
N ILE A 13 -0.43 1.82 6.21
CA ILE A 13 0.25 1.90 4.90
C ILE A 13 -0.78 2.11 3.79
N LEU A 14 -1.92 1.40 3.81
CA LEU A 14 -2.99 1.58 2.82
C LEU A 14 -3.47 3.04 2.80
N ILE A 15 -3.74 3.62 3.96
CA ILE A 15 -4.12 5.02 4.11
C ILE A 15 -3.02 5.90 3.50
N PHE A 16 -1.74 5.71 3.85
CA PHE A 16 -0.65 6.52 3.27
C PHE A 16 -0.42 6.34 1.76
N THR A 17 -0.82 5.21 1.18
CA THR A 17 -0.67 4.97 -0.27
C THR A 17 -1.69 5.72 -1.11
N VAL A 18 -2.85 6.03 -0.53
CA VAL A 18 -3.85 6.87 -1.20
C VAL A 18 -3.26 8.28 -1.31
N PRO A 19 -3.19 8.85 -2.53
CA PRO A 19 -2.89 10.26 -2.68
C PRO A 19 -4.08 11.05 -2.13
N TRP A 20 -4.06 11.31 -0.81
CA TRP A 20 -5.02 12.21 -0.14
C TRP A 20 -5.07 13.59 -0.78
N VAL A 21 -4.00 13.90 -1.51
CA VAL A 21 -3.69 15.17 -2.07
C VAL A 21 -3.75 15.05 -3.59
N PHE A 22 -4.96 14.91 -4.13
CA PHE A 22 -5.24 15.24 -5.52
C PHE A 22 -5.19 16.76 -5.67
N PHE A 23 -3.99 17.34 -5.54
CA PHE A 23 -3.82 18.73 -5.94
C PHE A 23 -4.08 18.83 -7.43
N GLU A 24 -4.84 19.85 -7.81
CA GLU A 24 -5.15 20.31 -9.16
C GLU A 24 -3.87 20.79 -9.90
N ASN A 25 -2.82 19.97 -9.89
CA ASN A 25 -1.59 20.28 -10.55
C ASN A 25 -1.76 19.91 -12.02
N GLU A 26 -1.93 20.95 -12.84
CA GLU A 26 -2.03 20.90 -14.31
C GLU A 26 -0.77 20.36 -15.01
N THR A 27 0.21 19.88 -14.26
CA THR A 27 1.41 19.22 -14.79
C THR A 27 1.05 17.85 -15.35
N ARG A 28 0.71 17.85 -16.63
CA ARG A 28 0.57 16.65 -17.45
C ARG A 28 1.95 16.11 -17.82
N ILE A 29 2.26 14.92 -17.34
CA ILE A 29 3.46 14.17 -17.71
C ILE A 29 2.99 13.06 -18.67
N MET A 30 3.47 13.09 -19.91
CA MET A 30 3.13 12.06 -20.92
C MET A 30 1.62 11.95 -21.21
N GLY A 31 0.90 13.07 -21.17
CA GLY A 31 -0.56 13.13 -21.41
C GLY A 31 -1.42 12.68 -20.23
N LEU A 32 -0.82 12.14 -19.18
CA LEU A 32 -1.47 11.77 -17.93
C LEU A 32 -1.19 12.83 -16.87
N PRO A 33 -2.14 13.11 -15.97
CA PRO A 33 -1.88 14.05 -14.92
C PRO A 33 -0.88 13.44 -13.91
N GLY A 34 0.03 14.24 -13.36
CA GLY A 34 1.15 13.74 -12.53
C GLY A 34 0.74 12.89 -11.33
N TRP A 35 -0.47 13.10 -10.80
CA TRP A 35 -1.06 12.29 -9.73
C TRP A 35 -1.40 10.86 -10.16
N ALA A 36 -1.74 10.63 -11.43
CA ALA A 36 -2.01 9.29 -11.95
C ALA A 36 -0.73 8.43 -11.95
N LEU A 37 0.41 9.02 -12.35
CA LEU A 37 1.71 8.34 -12.28
C LEU A 37 2.11 8.01 -10.84
N TYR A 38 1.92 8.96 -9.92
CA TYR A 38 2.14 8.73 -8.50
C TYR A 38 1.30 7.54 -7.99
N ALA A 39 0.00 7.52 -8.29
CA ALA A 39 -0.92 6.46 -7.87
C ALA A 39 -0.51 5.08 -8.40
N ILE A 40 -0.05 5.00 -9.66
CA ILE A 40 0.41 3.73 -10.25
C ILE A 40 1.67 3.23 -9.54
N ILE A 41 2.64 4.10 -9.30
CA ILE A 41 3.90 3.75 -8.65
C ILE A 41 3.65 3.32 -7.20
N THR A 42 2.84 4.08 -6.45
CA THR A 42 2.53 3.74 -5.05
C THR A 42 1.73 2.45 -4.94
N ALA A 43 0.79 2.19 -5.86
CA ALA A 43 0.04 0.93 -5.90
C ALA A 43 0.96 -0.28 -6.16
N ALA A 44 1.90 -0.16 -7.09
CA ALA A 44 2.88 -1.22 -7.36
C ALA A 44 3.75 -1.50 -6.13
N VAL A 45 4.30 -0.46 -5.50
CA VAL A 45 5.09 -0.61 -4.26
C VAL A 45 4.25 -1.23 -3.14
N TYR A 46 3.00 -0.80 -2.99
CA TYR A 46 2.11 -1.35 -1.96
C TYR A 46 1.82 -2.83 -2.17
N SER A 47 1.58 -3.27 -3.41
CA SER A 47 1.35 -4.70 -3.71
C SER A 47 2.54 -5.59 -3.31
N ILE A 48 3.77 -5.09 -3.48
CA ILE A 48 5.00 -5.80 -3.08
C ILE A 48 5.07 -5.91 -1.55
N ILE A 49 4.80 -4.81 -0.84
CA ILE A 49 4.76 -4.81 0.63
C ILE A 49 3.69 -5.79 1.13
N LEU A 50 2.51 -5.78 0.51
CA LEU A 50 1.39 -6.66 0.86
C LEU A 50 1.77 -8.13 0.66
N PHE A 51 2.44 -8.46 -0.46
CA PHE A 51 2.97 -9.79 -0.72
C PHE A 51 3.91 -10.25 0.40
N ILE A 52 4.89 -9.43 0.79
CA ILE A 52 5.85 -9.74 1.86
C ILE A 52 5.12 -9.91 3.21
N VAL A 53 4.15 -9.04 3.51
CA VAL A 53 3.38 -9.13 4.76
C VAL A 53 2.57 -10.42 4.81
N ILE A 54 1.92 -10.81 3.71
CA ILE A 54 1.18 -12.07 3.61
C ILE A 54 2.15 -13.24 3.79
N GLU A 55 3.27 -13.27 3.08
CA GLU A 55 4.26 -14.34 3.19
C GLU A 55 4.73 -14.53 4.63
N LYS A 56 5.05 -13.44 5.33
CA LYS A 56 5.51 -13.51 6.73
C LYS A 56 4.40 -13.86 7.72
N THR A 57 3.18 -13.37 7.51
CA THR A 57 2.04 -13.65 8.40
C THR A 57 1.56 -15.08 8.23
N TRP A 58 1.54 -15.60 7.00
CA TRP A 58 1.10 -16.96 6.69
C TRP A 58 2.07 -18.01 7.23
N GLN A 59 3.38 -17.75 7.20
CA GLN A 59 4.39 -18.64 7.77
C GLN A 59 4.36 -18.71 9.31
N GLU A 60 3.74 -17.73 9.98
CA GLU A 60 3.64 -17.71 11.44
C GLU A 60 2.49 -18.60 11.95
N GLU A 61 1.54 -19.00 11.09
CA GLU A 61 0.46 -19.95 11.42
C GLU A 61 0.88 -21.42 11.38
N GLU A 62 1.99 -21.78 10.74
CA GLU A 62 2.46 -23.19 10.64
C GLU A 62 3.37 -23.62 11.82
N GLY A 63 3.53 -22.77 12.85
CA GLY A 63 4.45 -23.00 13.98
C GLY A 63 3.81 -23.38 15.31
N ASP A 64 2.49 -23.52 15.40
CA ASP A 64 1.77 -24.01 16.58
C ASP A 64 1.09 -25.35 16.26
N GLU A 65 1.87 -26.42 16.12
CA GLU A 65 1.53 -27.82 16.51
C GLU A 65 2.72 -28.79 16.31
#